data_AF-A0AAD6MXP2-F1
#
_entry.id   AF-A0AAD6MXP2-F1
#
_cell.length_a   1.000
_cell.length_b   1.000
_cell.length_c   1.000
_cell.angle_alpha   90.00
_cell.angle_beta   90.00
_cell.angle_gamma   90.00
#
_symmetry.space_group_name_H-M   'P 1'
#
loop_
_entity.id
_entity.type
_entity.pdbx_description
1 polymer ?
#
loop_
_entity_poly.entity_id
_entity_poly.type
_entity_poly.pdbx_seq_one_letter_code
_entity_poly.pdbx_strand_id
1 'polypeptide(L)'
;MSTPTMSSEDTESPIWSFRENMLHNEHKTAAISVICKGKWFYIQLSPQNFSKTPELLEKYTKLMEDVCDEDDFDVSEEAEQDLQDWIIEPFLKIFEELQPPSRDFVTLQDYLTPETYRYQICGQKGKIHPFLDYDVPSEQMLDGIAISQYKLSAKWLSFYPEEHQNRTFKL
;
A
#
# COMPACT_ATOMS: atom_id res chain seq x y z
N MET A 1 -41.82 -1.14 -36.94
CA MET A 1 -40.57 -0.36 -36.80
C MET A 1 -40.02 -0.70 -35.43
N SER A 2 -38.96 -1.51 -35.38
CA SER A 2 -38.33 -1.91 -34.12
C SER A 2 -37.11 -1.02 -33.89
N THR A 3 -37.14 -0.26 -32.80
CA THR A 3 -35.96 0.45 -32.27
C THR A 3 -35.07 -0.54 -31.53
N PRO A 4 -33.75 -0.55 -31.76
CA PRO A 4 -32.84 -1.32 -30.93
C PRO A 4 -32.54 -0.52 -29.65
N THR A 5 -32.81 -1.13 -28.49
CA THR A 5 -32.32 -0.66 -27.20
C THR A 5 -30.82 -0.92 -27.15
N MET A 6 -30.01 0.14 -27.26
CA MET A 6 -28.60 0.12 -26.86
C MET A 6 -28.56 -0.18 -25.36
N SER A 7 -28.10 -1.38 -25.02
CA SER A 7 -27.71 -1.71 -23.65
C SER A 7 -26.42 -0.93 -23.38
N SER A 8 -26.53 0.12 -22.56
CA SER A 8 -25.36 0.70 -21.91
C SER A 8 -24.80 -0.36 -20.97
N GLU A 9 -23.67 -0.94 -21.34
CA GLU A 9 -22.84 -1.67 -20.40
C GLU A 9 -22.40 -0.66 -19.34
N ASP A 10 -23.07 -0.68 -18.18
CA ASP A 10 -22.59 -0.04 -16.96
C ASP A 10 -21.28 -0.74 -16.58
N THR A 11 -20.15 -0.20 -17.04
CA THR A 11 -18.84 -0.54 -16.48
C THR A 11 -18.74 0.11 -15.11
N GLU A 12 -19.37 -0.55 -14.13
CA GLU A 12 -19.24 -0.21 -12.72
C GLU A 12 -17.74 -0.26 -12.37
N SER A 13 -17.17 0.90 -12.05
CA SER A 13 -15.75 0.99 -11.70
C SER A 13 -15.48 0.12 -10.46
N PRO A 14 -14.33 -0.56 -10.39
CA PRO A 14 -14.03 -1.42 -9.26
C PRO A 14 -14.12 -0.64 -7.94
N ILE A 15 -14.63 -1.30 -6.90
CA ILE A 15 -14.80 -0.75 -5.55
C ILE A 15 -13.43 -0.45 -4.88
N TRP A 16 -12.35 -0.84 -5.55
CA TRP A 16 -10.97 -0.64 -5.13
C TRP A 16 -10.16 0.07 -6.23
N SER A 17 -9.11 0.77 -5.83
CA SER A 17 -8.16 1.40 -6.75
C SER A 17 -6.74 1.40 -6.20
N PHE A 18 -5.75 1.30 -7.09
CA PHE A 18 -4.36 1.54 -6.74
C PHE A 18 -4.12 3.01 -6.45
N ARG A 19 -3.22 3.27 -5.49
CA ARG A 19 -2.87 4.63 -5.09
C ARG A 19 -1.41 4.94 -5.37
N GLU A 20 -0.52 4.09 -4.90
CA GLU A 20 0.91 4.33 -4.93
C GLU A 20 1.67 3.01 -4.87
N ASN A 21 2.73 2.93 -5.68
CA ASN A 21 3.68 1.83 -5.66
C ASN A 21 5.05 2.39 -5.30
N MET A 22 5.68 1.76 -4.31
CA MET A 22 7.04 2.07 -3.88
C MET A 22 7.94 0.91 -4.25
N LEU A 23 8.91 1.16 -5.14
CA LEU A 23 9.84 0.16 -5.63
C LEU A 23 11.23 0.48 -5.09
N HIS A 24 11.88 -0.53 -4.50
CA HIS A 24 13.27 -0.45 -4.07
C HIS A 24 14.11 -1.40 -4.92
N ASN A 25 14.76 -0.85 -5.95
CA ASN A 25 15.49 -1.60 -6.96
C ASN A 25 16.63 -2.47 -6.34
N GLU A 26 17.41 -1.91 -5.42
CA GLU A 26 18.57 -2.61 -4.80
C GLU A 26 18.20 -3.91 -4.08
N HIS A 27 17.03 -3.93 -3.43
CA HIS A 27 16.56 -5.08 -2.67
C HIS A 27 15.48 -5.88 -3.41
N LYS A 28 15.10 -5.41 -4.60
CA LYS A 28 13.94 -5.90 -5.35
C LYS A 28 12.74 -6.08 -4.42
N THR A 29 12.47 -5.08 -3.58
CA THR A 29 11.30 -5.06 -2.70
C THR A 29 10.30 -4.05 -3.22
N ALA A 30 9.02 -4.33 -3.05
CA ALA A 30 7.95 -3.45 -3.47
C ALA A 30 6.94 -3.24 -2.33
N ALA A 31 6.27 -2.10 -2.32
CA ALA A 31 5.10 -1.87 -1.51
C ALA A 31 3.99 -1.26 -2.36
N ILE A 32 2.83 -1.90 -2.36
CA ILE A 32 1.67 -1.50 -3.15
C ILE A 32 0.58 -1.02 -2.20
N SER A 33 0.04 0.17 -2.47
CA SER A 33 -1.04 0.76 -1.70
C SER A 33 -2.34 0.72 -2.50
N VAL A 34 -3.37 0.12 -1.91
CA VAL A 34 -4.70 -0.04 -2.51
C VAL A 34 -5.73 0.58 -1.58
N ILE A 35 -6.68 1.31 -2.13
CA ILE A 35 -7.84 1.82 -1.38
C ILE A 35 -9.04 0.96 -1.74
N CYS A 36 -9.77 0.46 -0.74
CA CYS A 36 -11.04 -0.22 -0.94
C CYS A 36 -12.04 0.18 0.14
N LYS A 37 -13.24 0.63 -0.25
CA LYS A 37 -14.32 1.04 0.68
C LYS A 37 -13.84 2.03 1.77
N GLY A 38 -12.97 2.98 1.42
CA GLY A 38 -12.42 3.98 2.35
C GLY A 38 -11.32 3.47 3.28
N LYS A 39 -10.91 2.19 3.17
CA LYS A 39 -9.82 1.58 3.92
C LYS A 39 -8.58 1.46 3.05
N TRP A 40 -7.41 1.60 3.67
CA TRP A 40 -6.12 1.48 2.99
C TRP A 40 -5.52 0.10 3.22
N PHE A 41 -4.96 -0.47 2.17
CA PHE A 41 -4.25 -1.74 2.18
C PHE A 41 -2.83 -1.48 1.73
N TYR A 42 -1.88 -1.64 2.66
CA TYR A 42 -0.47 -1.47 2.39
C TYR A 42 0.19 -2.85 2.30
N ILE A 43 0.53 -3.27 1.09
CA ILE A 43 0.96 -4.64 0.80
C ILE A 43 2.46 -4.64 0.56
N GLN A 44 3.22 -5.31 1.41
CA GLN A 44 4.68 -5.42 1.30
C GLN A 44 5.11 -6.71 0.62
N LEU A 45 6.11 -6.59 -0.24
CA LEU A 45 6.64 -7.63 -1.09
C LEU A 45 8.16 -7.65 -1.00
N SER A 46 8.70 -8.84 -0.83
CA SER A 46 10.13 -9.09 -0.87
C SER A 46 10.42 -10.47 -1.46
N PRO A 47 11.62 -10.71 -1.99
CA PRO A 47 12.02 -12.04 -2.43
C PRO A 47 11.90 -13.10 -1.32
N GLN A 48 12.10 -12.70 -0.06
CA GLN A 48 12.03 -13.59 1.09
C GLN A 48 10.65 -14.22 1.28
N ASN A 49 9.59 -13.50 0.89
CA ASN A 49 8.20 -13.97 0.94
C ASN A 49 7.96 -15.23 0.10
N PHE A 50 8.80 -15.47 -0.91
CA PHE A 50 8.68 -16.58 -1.85
C PHE A 50 9.79 -17.63 -1.72
N SER A 51 10.67 -17.50 -0.73
CA SER A 51 11.82 -18.40 -0.51
C SER A 51 11.48 -19.89 -0.45
N LYS A 52 10.24 -20.25 -0.11
CA LYS A 52 9.74 -21.63 -0.03
C LYS A 52 9.08 -22.14 -1.31
N THR A 53 8.94 -21.28 -2.32
CA THR A 53 8.24 -21.54 -3.60
C THR A 53 9.07 -20.96 -4.74
N PRO A 54 10.04 -21.74 -5.28
CA PRO A 54 10.96 -21.27 -6.32
C PRO A 54 10.26 -20.70 -7.56
N GLU A 55 9.15 -21.31 -7.99
CA GLU A 55 8.38 -20.85 -9.15
C GLU A 55 7.81 -19.43 -8.95
N LEU A 56 7.32 -19.12 -7.75
CA LEU A 56 6.79 -17.80 -7.43
C LEU A 56 7.93 -16.79 -7.22
N LEU A 57 9.06 -17.23 -6.69
CA LEU A 57 10.25 -16.40 -6.56
C LEU A 57 10.80 -16.01 -7.93
N GLU A 58 10.86 -16.95 -8.88
CA GLU A 58 11.27 -16.69 -10.26
C GLU A 58 10.33 -15.70 -10.94
N LYS A 59 9.00 -15.94 -10.85
CA LYS A 59 8.00 -15.00 -11.38
C LYS A 59 8.17 -13.59 -10.80
N TYR A 60 8.29 -13.49 -9.47
CA TYR A 60 8.50 -12.21 -8.79
C TYR A 60 9.80 -11.52 -9.23
N THR A 61 10.89 -12.27 -9.30
CA THR A 61 12.20 -11.71 -9.66
C THR A 61 12.18 -11.16 -11.07
N LYS A 62 11.61 -11.91 -12.02
CA LYS A 62 11.45 -11.45 -13.40
C LYS A 62 10.63 -10.16 -13.48
N LEU A 63 9.45 -10.15 -12.86
CA LEU A 63 8.61 -8.94 -12.82
C LEU A 63 9.36 -7.74 -12.22
N MET A 64 10.10 -7.93 -11.13
CA MET A 64 10.89 -6.86 -10.50
C MET A 64 12.15 -6.46 -11.28
N GLU A 65 12.66 -7.30 -12.18
CA GLU A 65 13.70 -6.94 -13.13
C GLU A 65 13.13 -6.03 -14.20
N ASP A 66 12.04 -6.47 -14.84
CA ASP A 66 11.35 -5.73 -15.91
C ASP A 66 10.77 -4.39 -15.39
N VAL A 67 10.16 -4.37 -14.19
CA VAL A 67 9.65 -3.14 -13.53
C VAL A 67 10.75 -2.13 -13.19
N CYS A 68 11.98 -2.62 -12.98
CA CYS A 68 13.12 -1.75 -12.65
C CYS A 68 13.99 -1.45 -13.87
N ASP A 69 13.54 -1.82 -15.07
CA ASP A 69 14.23 -1.52 -16.31
C ASP A 69 13.97 -0.04 -16.68
N GLU A 70 14.99 0.79 -16.55
CA GLU A 70 14.92 2.22 -16.88
C GLU A 70 15.13 2.49 -18.38
N ASP A 71 15.57 1.48 -19.14
CA ASP A 71 15.89 1.61 -20.57
C ASP A 71 14.68 1.34 -21.47
N ASP A 72 13.69 0.57 -21.01
CA ASP A 72 12.46 0.23 -21.74
C ASP A 72 11.19 0.53 -20.91
N PHE A 73 10.65 1.73 -21.11
CA PHE A 73 9.47 2.20 -20.38
C PHE A 73 8.21 1.36 -20.66
N ASP A 74 8.03 0.88 -21.89
CA ASP A 74 6.84 0.10 -22.26
C ASP A 74 6.86 -1.25 -21.53
N VAL A 75 8.04 -1.89 -21.45
CA VAL A 75 8.26 -3.13 -20.68
C VAL A 75 8.08 -2.89 -19.17
N SER A 76 8.62 -1.79 -18.65
CA SER A 76 8.46 -1.44 -17.24
C SER A 76 7.00 -1.22 -16.84
N GLU A 77 6.22 -0.52 -17.66
CA GLU A 77 4.81 -0.24 -17.41
C GLU A 77 3.98 -1.54 -17.46
N GLU A 78 4.19 -2.38 -18.47
CA GLU A 78 3.52 -3.68 -18.59
C GLU A 78 3.84 -4.59 -17.40
N ALA A 79 5.11 -4.67 -17.00
CA ALA A 79 5.54 -5.48 -15.87
C ALA A 79 4.98 -4.96 -14.53
N GLU A 80 4.81 -3.63 -14.39
CA GLU A 80 4.21 -3.05 -13.19
C GLU A 80 2.73 -3.43 -13.10
N GLN A 81 2.03 -3.40 -14.23
CA GLN A 81 0.63 -3.82 -14.31
C GLN A 81 0.49 -5.33 -14.02
N ASP A 82 1.34 -6.17 -14.60
CA ASP A 82 1.35 -7.61 -14.34
C ASP A 82 1.63 -7.94 -12.87
N LEU A 83 2.53 -7.19 -12.24
CA LEU A 83 2.84 -7.30 -10.81
C LEU A 83 1.62 -6.91 -9.97
N GLN A 84 0.99 -5.79 -10.28
CA GLN A 84 -0.23 -5.30 -9.62
C GLN A 84 -1.37 -6.32 -9.70
N ASP A 85 -1.69 -6.80 -10.90
CA ASP A 85 -2.76 -7.78 -11.14
C ASP A 85 -2.49 -9.08 -10.40
N TRP A 86 -1.24 -9.56 -10.47
CA TRP A 86 -0.84 -10.77 -9.76
C TRP A 86 -1.00 -10.64 -8.25
N ILE A 87 -0.68 -9.48 -7.68
CA ILE A 87 -0.74 -9.26 -6.24
C ILE A 87 -2.17 -9.04 -5.75
N ILE A 88 -3.03 -8.39 -6.54
CA ILE A 88 -4.42 -8.10 -6.16
C ILE A 88 -5.30 -9.34 -6.14
N GLU A 89 -5.05 -10.32 -7.02
CA GLU A 89 -5.86 -11.54 -7.17
C GLU A 89 -6.33 -12.14 -5.81
N PRO A 90 -5.45 -12.41 -4.82
CA PRO A 90 -5.89 -12.96 -3.54
C PRO A 90 -6.63 -11.98 -2.62
N PHE A 91 -6.53 -10.67 -2.84
CA PHE A 91 -7.21 -9.65 -2.04
C PHE A 91 -8.62 -9.35 -2.53
N LEU A 92 -8.98 -9.72 -3.76
CA LEU A 92 -10.32 -9.50 -4.31
C LEU A 92 -11.43 -10.02 -3.38
N LYS A 93 -11.26 -11.24 -2.87
CA LYS A 93 -12.21 -11.81 -1.91
C LYS A 93 -12.27 -11.03 -0.59
N ILE A 94 -11.12 -10.55 -0.10
CA ILE A 94 -11.06 -9.71 1.11
C ILE A 94 -11.86 -8.43 0.87
N PHE A 95 -11.66 -7.78 -0.28
CA PHE A 95 -12.35 -6.53 -0.65
C PHE A 95 -13.87 -6.68 -0.76
N GLU A 96 -14.34 -7.80 -1.29
CA GLU A 96 -15.77 -8.13 -1.33
C GLU A 96 -16.38 -8.22 0.08
N GLU A 97 -15.71 -8.94 0.99
CA GLU A 97 -16.17 -9.20 2.36
C GLU A 97 -16.08 -7.97 3.29
N LEU A 98 -15.34 -6.93 2.92
CA LEU A 98 -15.23 -5.70 3.70
C LEU A 98 -16.59 -5.02 3.89
N GLN A 99 -16.87 -4.63 5.12
CA GLN A 99 -18.01 -3.76 5.40
C GLN A 99 -17.77 -2.37 4.80
N PRO A 100 -18.78 -1.77 4.16
CA PRO A 100 -18.71 -0.38 3.73
C PRO A 100 -18.53 0.54 4.96
N PRO A 101 -18.01 1.76 4.76
CA PRO A 101 -17.88 2.72 5.85
C PRO A 101 -19.24 2.95 6.50
N SER A 102 -19.25 3.10 7.84
CA SER A 102 -20.48 3.32 8.62
C SER A 102 -21.13 4.68 8.36
N ARG A 103 -20.48 5.55 7.59
CA ARG A 103 -20.89 6.92 7.30
C ARG A 103 -20.88 7.14 5.79
N ASP A 104 -21.86 7.89 5.31
CA ASP A 104 -22.05 8.18 3.88
C ASP A 104 -21.16 9.32 3.35
N PHE A 105 -20.36 9.95 4.21
CA PHE A 105 -19.46 11.04 3.84
C PHE A 105 -18.06 10.82 4.40
N VAL A 106 -17.05 11.17 3.61
CA VAL A 106 -15.63 11.09 3.97
C VAL A 106 -15.20 12.45 4.53
N THR A 107 -14.62 12.46 5.73
CA THR A 107 -14.05 13.69 6.32
C THR A 107 -12.59 13.88 5.91
N LEU A 108 -12.06 15.10 6.07
CA LEU A 108 -10.63 15.35 5.89
C LEU A 108 -9.78 14.50 6.85
N GLN A 109 -10.28 14.24 8.06
CA GLN A 109 -9.60 13.34 9.01
C GLN A 109 -9.53 11.92 8.43
N ASP A 110 -10.63 11.39 7.86
CA ASP A 110 -10.63 10.06 7.26
C ASP A 110 -9.65 9.96 6.08
N TYR A 111 -9.42 11.06 5.35
CA TYR A 111 -8.42 11.13 4.29
C TYR A 111 -6.98 11.18 4.83
N LEU A 112 -6.74 11.93 5.90
CA LEU A 112 -5.40 12.10 6.50
C LEU A 112 -4.98 10.91 7.37
N THR A 113 -5.94 10.25 8.02
CA THR A 113 -5.73 9.13 8.94
C THR A 113 -6.68 7.97 8.63
N PRO A 114 -6.55 7.36 7.44
CA PRO A 114 -7.40 6.26 7.02
C PRO A 114 -7.10 5.00 7.83
N GLU A 115 -8.13 4.19 8.06
CA GLU A 115 -7.95 2.86 8.62
C GLU A 115 -7.08 2.03 7.65
N THR A 116 -5.87 1.70 8.10
CA THR A 116 -4.85 1.07 7.26
C THR A 116 -4.61 -0.37 7.72
N TYR A 117 -4.71 -1.30 6.78
CA TYR A 117 -4.37 -2.71 6.92
C TYR A 117 -3.04 -2.97 6.23
N ARG A 118 -1.98 -3.36 6.96
CA ARG A 118 -0.72 -3.77 6.33
C ARG A 118 -0.67 -5.27 6.20
N TYR A 119 -0.42 -5.70 4.98
CA TYR A 119 -0.30 -7.10 4.61
C TYR A 119 1.10 -7.37 4.11
N GLN A 120 1.53 -8.60 4.34
CA GLN A 120 2.56 -9.25 3.55
C GLN A 120 1.90 -10.37 2.76
N ILE A 121 2.57 -10.82 1.70
CA ILE A 121 2.18 -12.04 1.01
C ILE A 121 3.21 -13.13 1.24
N CYS A 122 2.81 -14.39 1.18
CA CYS A 122 3.74 -15.52 1.15
C CYS A 122 3.35 -16.49 0.05
N GLY A 123 4.37 -17.12 -0.53
CA GLY A 123 4.17 -18.22 -1.46
C GLY A 123 3.90 -19.53 -0.73
N GLN A 124 2.76 -20.17 -1.02
CA GLN A 124 2.42 -21.49 -0.50
C GLN A 124 1.72 -22.32 -1.59
N LYS A 125 2.21 -23.55 -1.83
CA LYS A 125 1.61 -24.49 -2.82
C LYS A 125 1.41 -23.86 -4.22
N GLY A 126 2.37 -23.06 -4.68
CA GLY A 126 2.31 -22.41 -5.99
C GLY A 126 1.30 -21.26 -6.11
N LYS A 127 0.75 -20.78 -5.00
CA LYS A 127 -0.11 -19.59 -4.95
C LYS A 127 0.40 -18.58 -3.93
N ILE A 128 0.03 -17.33 -4.12
CA ILE A 128 0.30 -16.27 -3.15
C ILE A 128 -0.85 -16.18 -2.14
N HIS A 129 -0.50 -15.94 -0.88
CA HIS A 129 -1.45 -15.83 0.21
C HIS A 129 -1.17 -14.58 1.05
N PRO A 130 -2.17 -13.71 1.26
CA PRO A 130 -2.04 -12.52 2.08
C PRO A 130 -2.13 -12.90 3.55
N PHE A 131 -1.33 -12.24 4.38
CA PHE A 131 -1.42 -12.31 5.83
C PHE A 131 -1.09 -10.94 6.44
N LEU A 132 -1.70 -10.64 7.58
CA LEU A 132 -1.49 -9.36 8.26
C LEU A 132 -0.08 -9.29 8.86
N ASP A 133 0.58 -8.14 8.66
CA ASP A 133 1.97 -7.86 9.08
C ASP A 133 2.06 -7.34 10.54
N TYR A 134 1.03 -7.56 11.36
CA TYR A 134 1.01 -7.20 12.80
C TYR A 134 -0.17 -7.83 13.54
N ASP A 135 -0.05 -7.94 14.87
CA ASP A 135 -1.20 -8.03 15.78
C ASP A 135 -1.96 -6.70 15.70
N VAL A 136 -3.11 -6.67 15.04
CA VAL A 136 -3.96 -5.47 14.88
C VAL A 136 -4.28 -4.90 16.27
N PRO A 137 -3.79 -3.71 16.65
CA PRO A 137 -4.33 -3.01 17.81
C PRO A 137 -5.79 -2.70 17.46
N SER A 138 -6.71 -3.22 18.27
CA SER A 138 -8.15 -3.04 18.06
C SER A 138 -8.61 -1.58 18.21
N GLU A 139 -7.70 -0.70 18.64
CA GLU A 139 -7.94 0.71 18.87
C GLU A 139 -7.15 1.56 17.89
N GLN A 140 -7.86 2.56 17.34
CA GLN A 140 -7.28 3.65 16.57
C GLN A 140 -6.09 4.23 17.36
N MET A 141 -4.86 4.06 16.85
CA MET A 141 -3.71 4.78 17.39
C MET A 141 -4.03 6.27 17.33
N LEU A 142 -4.14 6.90 18.50
CA LEU A 142 -4.23 8.35 18.62
C LEU A 142 -3.03 8.98 17.90
N ASP A 143 -3.30 10.02 17.12
CA ASP A 143 -2.32 10.73 16.30
C ASP A 143 -1.04 11.06 17.09
N GLY A 144 0.07 10.47 16.65
CA GLY A 144 1.40 10.66 17.22
C GLY A 144 2.36 9.55 16.79
N ILE A 145 3.66 9.89 16.66
CA ILE A 145 4.70 8.87 16.52
C ILE A 145 4.76 8.11 17.84
N ALA A 146 4.44 6.81 17.84
CA ALA A 146 4.72 5.92 18.96
C ALA A 146 6.23 5.70 19.04
N ILE A 147 6.94 6.72 19.55
CA ILE A 147 8.35 6.59 19.86
C ILE A 147 8.41 5.74 21.11
N SER A 148 8.91 4.52 20.96
CA SER A 148 9.15 3.68 22.10
C SER A 148 10.07 4.42 23.07
N GLN A 149 9.63 4.58 24.32
CA GLN A 149 10.34 5.41 25.32
C GLN A 149 11.79 4.94 25.55
N TYR A 150 12.13 3.72 25.11
CA TYR A 150 13.49 3.17 25.14
C TYR A 150 14.40 3.58 23.96
N LYS A 151 13.88 4.24 22.90
CA LYS A 151 14.65 4.73 21.73
C LYS A 151 14.92 6.23 21.72
N LEU A 152 14.32 7.00 22.62
CA LEU A 152 14.68 8.41 22.79
C LEU A 152 16.03 8.47 23.53
N SER A 153 17.08 8.89 22.82
CA SER A 153 18.35 9.22 23.46
C SER A 153 18.10 10.34 24.48
N ALA A 154 18.51 10.14 25.73
CA ALA A 154 18.39 11.13 26.81
C ALA A 154 19.15 12.45 26.54
N LYS A 155 19.78 12.60 25.37
CA LYS A 155 20.56 13.78 24.94
C LYS A 155 19.79 14.72 24.02
N TRP A 156 18.52 14.45 23.70
CA TRP A 156 17.73 15.35 22.87
C TRP A 156 17.35 16.57 23.69
N LEU A 157 17.89 17.73 23.31
CA LEU A 157 17.51 19.01 23.89
C LEU A 157 16.07 19.30 23.47
N SER A 158 15.17 19.40 24.45
CA SER A 158 13.82 19.91 24.24
C SER A 158 13.94 21.38 23.90
N PHE A 159 13.51 21.78 22.71
CA PHE A 159 13.40 23.19 22.34
C PHE A 159 11.97 23.64 22.56
N TYR A 160 11.81 24.73 23.30
CA TYR A 160 10.51 25.38 23.46
C TYR A 160 10.36 26.48 22.41
N PRO A 161 9.21 26.58 21.71
CA PRO A 161 8.99 27.59 20.66
C PRO A 161 9.23 29.05 21.11
N GLU A 162 9.19 29.30 22.41
CA GLU A 162 9.41 30.62 23.02
C GLU A 162 10.90 31.05 23.05
N GLU A 163 11.84 30.13 22.76
CA GLU A 163 13.29 30.38 22.86
C GLU A 163 13.87 31.16 21.66
N HIS A 164 13.04 31.55 20.68
CA HIS A 164 13.47 32.36 19.53
C HIS A 164 12.95 33.80 19.59
N GLN A 165 13.38 34.56 20.60
CA GLN A 165 13.51 36.01 20.47
C GLN A 165 14.96 36.41 20.72
N ASN A 166 15.64 36.81 19.63
CA ASN A 166 16.89 37.60 19.54
C ASN A 166 17.98 36.94 18.70
N ARG A 167 17.86 37.06 17.38
CA ARG A 167 19.02 37.37 16.55
C ARG A 167 18.68 38.53 15.62
N THR A 168 18.97 39.74 16.10
CA THR A 168 19.03 40.94 15.29
C THR A 168 20.15 40.74 14.27
N PHE A 169 19.80 40.62 12.98
CA PHE A 169 20.78 40.74 11.91
C PHE A 169 21.20 42.21 11.83
N LYS A 170 22.45 42.52 12.17
CA LYS A 170 23.07 43.79 11.78
C LYS A 170 23.53 43.67 10.33
N LEU A 171 22.97 44.52 9.48
CA LEU A 171 23.49 44.84 8.15
C LEU A 171 24.89 45.45 8.24
#